data_AF-B7Q2W7-F1
#
_entry.id   AF-B7Q2W7-F1
#
_cell.length_a   1.000
_cell.length_b   1.000
_cell.length_c   1.000
_cell.angle_alpha   90.00
_cell.angle_beta   90.00
_cell.angle_gamma   90.00
#
_symmetry.space_group_name_H-M   'P 1'
#
loop_
_entity.id
_entity.type
_entity.pdbx_description
1 polymer ?
#
loop_
_entity_poly.entity_id
_entity_poly.type
_entity_poly.pdbx_seq_one_letter_code
_entity_poly.pdbx_strand_id
1 'polypeptide(L)'
;MDAQLRRNAQNAKSLEAINRAALVVCLDGGVADAEPYEVAWPRQVCRGGPNAEHAANRWWDKPVQVIVGEDGGSALVYDHTAFDGTVMTGVTNHCYDYAYTGDTERLIYQFPNYGKKFIQSCNMSPDGYAQMAIQLAASRTIGTPVMVYGTASTRQFLHGRATVYYSSSEDSLSFCRDFDSPLSSRAEKEQSLRKAVERCKQDAVSAANGLAVYRMVYGLLSIALDDGIPIHPFFKHRVFGRADLTASQVNLQCDGCTFANPSFPGSYMVIYNIRPESFIFGLSCSKSFPERNTTKFKDAIEKALTELRECVDKCR
;
A
#
# COMPACT_ATOMS: atom_id res chain seq x y z
N MET A 1 5.22 9.99 47.75
CA MET A 1 4.50 8.89 47.08
C MET A 1 5.48 7.90 46.43
N ASP A 2 6.39 8.35 45.57
CA ASP A 2 7.33 7.47 44.84
C ASP A 2 8.24 6.62 45.77
N ALA A 3 8.78 7.22 46.84
CA ALA A 3 9.60 6.49 47.83
C ALA A 3 8.83 5.39 48.60
N GLN A 4 7.51 5.47 48.69
CA GLN A 4 6.68 4.42 49.30
C GLN A 4 6.37 3.31 48.30
N LEU A 5 6.10 3.65 47.04
CA LEU A 5 5.85 2.67 45.96
C LEU A 5 7.06 1.78 45.70
N ARG A 6 8.27 2.35 45.75
CA ARG A 6 9.54 1.63 45.55
C ARG A 6 9.87 0.59 46.62
N ARG A 7 9.15 0.56 47.74
CA ARG A 7 9.34 -0.46 48.80
C ARG A 7 8.94 -1.86 48.33
N ASN A 8 8.01 -1.95 47.37
CA ASN A 8 7.66 -3.21 46.73
C ASN A 8 8.59 -3.44 45.51
N ALA A 9 9.25 -4.60 45.47
CA ALA A 9 10.22 -4.92 44.42
C ALA A 9 9.63 -4.96 43.00
N GLN A 10 8.36 -5.37 42.86
CA GLN A 10 7.68 -5.38 41.57
C GLN A 10 7.37 -3.95 41.11
N ASN A 11 6.85 -3.11 42.01
CA ASN A 11 6.59 -1.70 41.71
C ASN A 11 7.87 -0.96 41.34
N ALA A 12 8.99 -1.23 42.04
CA ALA A 12 10.28 -0.64 41.73
C ALA A 12 10.73 -0.97 40.30
N LYS A 13 10.57 -2.22 39.85
CA LYS A 13 10.87 -2.63 38.46
C LYS A 13 9.95 -1.96 37.44
N SER A 14 8.65 -1.86 37.72
CA SER A 14 7.70 -1.17 36.84
C SER A 14 8.04 0.32 36.69
N LEU A 15 8.36 0.99 37.80
CA LEU A 15 8.78 2.39 37.80
C LEU A 15 10.08 2.60 37.02
N GLU A 16 11.05 1.69 37.17
CA GLU A 16 12.28 1.73 36.38
C GLU A 16 11.99 1.59 34.88
N ALA A 17 11.12 0.65 34.48
CA ALA A 17 10.75 0.45 33.08
C ALA A 17 10.07 1.70 32.48
N ILE A 18 9.12 2.31 33.20
CA ILE A 18 8.44 3.54 32.78
C ILE A 18 9.46 4.69 32.64
N ASN A 19 10.37 4.83 33.61
CA ASN A 19 11.40 5.87 33.57
C ASN A 19 12.36 5.69 32.40
N ARG A 20 12.76 4.45 32.09
CA ARG A 20 13.70 4.12 31.00
C ARG A 20 13.08 4.14 29.60
N ALA A 21 11.75 4.05 29.48
CA ALA A 21 11.09 4.10 28.18
C ALA A 21 11.44 5.39 27.41
N ALA A 22 11.47 5.37 26.08
CA ALA A 22 11.70 6.61 25.31
C ALA A 22 10.51 7.58 25.42
N LEU A 23 9.29 7.01 25.38
CA LEU A 23 8.02 7.71 25.49
C LEU A 23 6.96 6.74 26.05
N VAL A 24 5.78 7.26 26.35
CA VAL A 24 4.60 6.44 26.67
C VAL A 24 3.53 6.67 25.61
N VAL A 25 2.79 5.62 25.26
CA VAL A 25 1.62 5.70 24.37
C VAL A 25 0.36 5.41 25.18
N CYS A 26 -0.57 6.35 25.20
CA CYS A 26 -1.84 6.30 25.89
C CYS A 26 -2.94 6.00 24.87
N LEU A 27 -3.56 4.82 24.97
CA LEU A 27 -4.69 4.43 24.13
C LEU A 27 -5.97 4.74 24.90
N ASP A 28 -6.65 5.82 24.55
CA ASP A 28 -7.86 6.27 25.23
C ASP A 28 -9.12 5.76 24.51
N GLY A 29 -10.17 5.52 25.29
CA GLY A 29 -11.50 5.23 24.75
C GLY A 29 -12.28 6.51 24.43
N GLY A 30 -13.50 6.34 23.91
CA GLY A 30 -14.44 7.45 23.74
C GLY A 30 -14.95 8.04 25.07
N VAL A 31 -15.22 9.35 25.06
CA VAL A 31 -15.88 10.06 26.17
C VAL A 31 -17.33 10.41 25.83
N ALA A 32 -18.21 10.43 26.83
CA ALA A 32 -19.65 10.65 26.62
C ALA A 32 -20.02 12.07 26.13
N ASP A 33 -19.16 13.05 26.41
CA ASP A 33 -19.31 14.46 26.05
C ASP A 33 -18.21 14.85 25.05
N ALA A 34 -18.33 14.39 23.81
CA ALA A 34 -17.33 14.53 22.75
C ALA A 34 -17.53 15.79 21.86
N GLU A 35 -18.59 16.55 22.08
CA GLU A 35 -18.98 17.68 21.22
C GLU A 35 -19.13 18.99 22.01
N PRO A 36 -18.63 20.13 21.48
CA PRO A 36 -17.84 20.26 20.26
C PRO A 36 -16.41 19.69 20.45
N TYR A 37 -15.89 19.02 19.43
CA TYR A 37 -14.57 18.39 19.45
C TYR A 37 -13.45 19.34 19.90
N GLU A 38 -13.49 20.61 19.48
CA GLU A 38 -12.50 21.63 19.83
C GLU A 38 -12.43 21.94 21.33
N VAL A 39 -13.46 21.57 22.08
CA VAL A 39 -13.51 21.70 23.54
C VAL A 39 -13.29 20.34 24.22
N ALA A 40 -13.91 19.29 23.70
CA ALA A 40 -13.84 17.96 24.28
C ALA A 40 -12.44 17.34 24.18
N TRP A 41 -11.78 17.48 23.02
CA TRP A 41 -10.47 16.88 22.78
C TRP A 41 -9.35 17.49 23.63
N PRO A 42 -9.16 18.82 23.70
CA PRO A 42 -8.17 19.41 24.61
C PRO A 42 -8.42 19.08 26.08
N ARG A 43 -9.69 18.96 26.49
CA ARG A 43 -10.07 18.54 27.85
C ARG A 43 -9.65 17.09 28.12
N GLN A 44 -9.83 16.19 27.16
CA GLN A 44 -9.39 14.80 27.26
C GLN A 44 -7.85 14.68 27.30
N VAL A 45 -7.15 15.46 26.47
CA VAL A 45 -5.68 15.51 26.47
C VAL A 45 -5.14 15.99 27.82
N CYS A 46 -5.66 17.10 28.33
CA CYS A 46 -5.14 17.77 29.53
C CYS A 46 -5.59 17.14 30.85
N ARG A 47 -6.78 16.51 30.90
CA ARG A 47 -7.38 16.01 32.15
C ARG A 47 -7.86 14.58 32.09
N GLY A 48 -7.78 13.92 30.93
CA GLY A 48 -8.32 12.58 30.75
C GLY A 48 -9.84 12.51 30.53
N GLY A 49 -10.51 13.66 30.35
CA GLY A 49 -11.95 13.72 30.06
C GLY A 49 -12.71 14.63 31.03
N PRO A 50 -14.03 14.76 30.88
CA PRO A 50 -14.84 15.61 31.74
C PRO A 50 -14.83 15.17 33.21
N ASN A 51 -14.74 13.87 33.47
CA ASN A 51 -14.69 13.29 34.82
C ASN A 51 -13.35 12.60 35.10
N ALA A 52 -12.30 12.96 34.36
CA ALA A 52 -10.97 12.37 34.48
C ALA A 52 -10.93 10.86 34.17
N GLU A 53 -11.79 10.39 33.26
CA GLU A 53 -11.95 8.99 32.85
C GLU A 53 -10.62 8.32 32.47
N HIS A 54 -9.75 9.06 31.79
CA HIS A 54 -8.45 8.63 31.31
C HIS A 54 -7.28 9.29 32.06
N ALA A 55 -7.51 9.99 33.17
CA ALA A 55 -6.43 10.64 33.90
C ALA A 55 -5.41 9.64 34.49
N ALA A 56 -5.88 8.44 34.81
CA ALA A 56 -5.04 7.32 35.25
C ALA A 56 -4.31 6.65 34.07
N ASN A 57 -4.72 6.90 32.83
CA ASN A 57 -4.06 6.41 31.61
C ASN A 57 -2.95 7.38 31.15
N ARG A 58 -2.23 7.97 32.11
CA ARG A 58 -1.17 8.96 31.90
C ARG A 58 -0.05 8.67 32.88
N TRP A 59 1.16 9.08 32.50
CA TRP A 59 2.29 9.16 33.41
C TRP A 59 2.90 10.55 33.33
N TRP A 60 2.42 11.47 34.16
CA TRP A 60 2.74 12.90 34.08
C TRP A 60 4.21 13.22 34.27
N ASP A 61 4.96 12.38 34.98
CA ASP A 61 6.42 12.53 35.12
C ASP A 61 7.18 12.13 33.83
N LYS A 62 6.49 11.64 32.79
CA LYS A 62 7.13 11.22 31.54
C LYS A 62 7.33 12.42 30.62
N PRO A 63 8.56 12.66 30.12
CA PRO A 63 8.84 13.81 29.27
C PRO A 63 8.04 13.89 27.96
N VAL A 64 7.72 12.74 27.36
CA VAL A 64 6.95 12.65 26.10
C VAL A 64 5.89 11.57 26.23
N GLN A 65 4.64 11.92 25.95
CA GLN A 65 3.50 11.02 25.90
C GLN A 65 2.73 11.23 24.59
N VAL A 66 2.41 10.14 23.88
CA VAL A 66 1.55 10.14 22.70
C VAL A 66 0.17 9.66 23.11
N ILE A 67 -0.87 10.42 22.83
CA ILE A 67 -2.26 10.03 23.09
C ILE A 67 -2.93 9.69 21.76
N VAL A 68 -3.60 8.54 21.70
CA VAL A 68 -4.42 8.10 20.57
C VAL A 68 -5.79 7.72 21.11
N GLY A 69 -6.81 8.49 20.73
CA GLY A 69 -8.20 8.25 21.08
C GLY A 69 -8.88 7.28 20.11
N GLU A 70 -9.81 6.49 20.62
CA GLU A 70 -10.67 5.60 19.83
C GLU A 70 -11.50 6.35 18.77
N ASP A 71 -11.82 7.62 19.04
CA ASP A 71 -12.55 8.54 18.16
C ASP A 71 -11.68 9.14 17.03
N GLY A 72 -10.40 8.75 16.95
CA GLY A 72 -9.45 9.23 15.96
C GLY A 72 -8.70 10.50 16.39
N GLY A 73 -8.97 11.03 17.59
CA GLY A 73 -8.19 12.11 18.17
C GLY A 73 -6.75 11.66 18.44
N SER A 74 -5.78 12.55 18.23
CA SER A 74 -4.38 12.30 18.64
C SER A 74 -3.71 13.56 19.17
N ALA A 75 -2.75 13.38 20.08
CA ALA A 75 -2.00 14.48 20.68
C ALA A 75 -0.63 14.02 21.19
N LEU A 76 0.29 14.98 21.32
CA LEU A 76 1.54 14.81 22.05
C LEU A 76 1.49 15.69 23.30
N VAL A 77 1.77 15.10 24.45
CA VAL A 77 1.87 15.79 25.74
C VAL A 77 3.32 15.74 26.20
N TYR A 78 3.83 16.90 26.61
CA TYR A 78 5.22 17.09 26.97
C TYR A 78 5.34 17.62 28.38
N ASP A 79 6.37 17.15 29.08
CA ASP A 79 6.80 17.80 30.32
C ASP A 79 7.68 19.01 29.98
N HIS A 80 7.29 20.17 30.49
CA HIS A 80 7.92 21.44 30.15
C HIS A 80 9.26 21.67 30.87
N THR A 81 9.61 20.84 31.87
CA THR A 81 10.94 20.87 32.49
C THR A 81 12.00 20.19 31.62
N ALA A 82 11.59 19.26 30.76
CA ALA A 82 12.46 18.52 29.84
C ALA A 82 12.55 19.15 28.45
N PHE A 83 11.51 19.85 27.99
CA PHE A 83 11.43 20.45 26.66
C PHE A 83 10.89 21.87 26.72
N ASP A 84 11.48 22.77 25.92
CA ASP A 84 10.84 24.04 25.59
C ASP A 84 9.89 23.90 24.38
N GLY A 85 9.09 24.93 24.13
CA GLY A 85 8.12 24.95 23.04
C GLY A 85 8.74 24.81 21.64
N THR A 86 10.00 25.19 21.43
CA THR A 86 10.68 25.10 20.13
C THR A 86 11.06 23.65 19.84
N VAL A 87 11.66 22.96 20.82
CA VAL A 87 12.02 21.54 20.68
C VAL A 87 10.76 20.69 20.55
N MET A 88 9.73 20.99 21.35
CA MET A 88 8.41 20.37 21.24
C MET A 88 7.83 20.49 19.83
N THR A 89 7.84 21.71 19.27
CA THR A 89 7.34 21.98 17.92
C THR A 89 8.14 21.21 16.88
N GLY A 90 9.47 21.16 17.00
CA GLY A 90 10.32 20.39 16.07
C GLY A 90 10.00 18.90 16.06
N VAL A 91 9.86 18.28 17.23
CA VAL A 91 9.48 16.85 17.35
C VAL A 91 8.05 16.63 16.86
N THR A 92 7.11 17.48 17.25
CA THR A 92 5.70 17.40 16.84
C THR A 92 5.59 17.48 15.32
N ASN A 93 6.20 18.49 14.70
CA ASN A 93 6.23 18.65 13.25
C ASN A 93 6.89 17.46 12.58
N HIS A 94 8.01 16.96 13.09
CA HIS A 94 8.64 15.75 12.53
C HIS A 94 7.75 14.52 12.61
N CYS A 95 7.01 14.31 13.71
CA CYS A 95 6.06 13.21 13.85
C CYS A 95 4.86 13.36 12.91
N TYR A 96 4.30 14.57 12.80
CA TYR A 96 3.24 14.88 11.84
C TYR A 96 3.74 14.71 10.40
N ASP A 97 4.93 15.19 10.06
CA ASP A 97 5.56 15.00 8.76
C ASP A 97 5.86 13.52 8.51
N TYR A 98 6.33 12.76 9.49
CA TYR A 98 6.55 11.33 9.30
C TYR A 98 5.22 10.58 9.04
N ALA A 99 4.16 10.95 9.75
CA ALA A 99 2.84 10.34 9.62
C ALA A 99 2.09 10.77 8.35
N TYR A 100 2.19 12.04 7.94
CA TYR A 100 1.45 12.65 6.82
C TYR A 100 2.29 12.85 5.56
N THR A 101 3.60 13.06 5.70
CA THR A 101 4.59 13.26 4.62
C THR A 101 5.57 12.09 4.47
N GLY A 102 5.19 10.87 4.87
CA GLY A 102 5.95 9.67 4.52
C GLY A 102 6.41 9.71 3.06
N ASP A 103 7.60 9.14 2.77
CA ASP A 103 8.27 9.07 1.46
C ASP A 103 7.42 8.34 0.42
N THR A 104 6.23 8.84 0.13
CA THR A 104 5.19 8.21 -0.65
C THR A 104 4.30 9.31 -1.21
N GLU A 105 4.45 9.57 -2.49
CA GLU A 105 3.50 10.29 -3.33
C GLU A 105 2.26 9.39 -3.54
N ARG A 106 1.06 9.97 -3.50
CA ARG A 106 -0.20 9.23 -3.68
C ARG A 106 -1.17 10.02 -4.57
N LEU A 107 -1.93 9.31 -5.40
CA LEU A 107 -2.90 9.91 -6.30
C LEU A 107 -4.10 8.98 -6.52
N ILE A 108 -5.33 9.48 -6.32
CA ILE A 108 -6.55 8.82 -6.79
C ILE A 108 -6.92 9.39 -8.15
N TYR A 109 -7.26 8.51 -9.08
CA TYR A 109 -7.73 8.90 -10.39
C TYR A 109 -8.89 8.00 -10.85
N GLN A 110 -9.94 8.61 -11.37
CA GLN A 110 -11.03 7.91 -12.02
C GLN A 110 -10.93 8.09 -13.53
N PHE A 111 -10.89 6.98 -14.25
CA PHE A 111 -11.02 6.93 -15.71
C PHE A 111 -12.49 6.66 -16.07
N PRO A 112 -13.23 7.65 -16.61
CA PRO A 112 -14.69 7.56 -16.75
C PRO A 112 -15.17 7.06 -18.12
N ASN A 113 -14.26 6.67 -19.03
CA ASN A 113 -14.63 6.52 -20.45
C ASN A 113 -15.26 5.14 -20.77
N TYR A 114 -14.89 4.11 -20.02
CA TYR A 114 -15.47 2.76 -20.08
C TYR A 114 -15.01 1.94 -18.87
N GLY A 115 -15.63 0.78 -18.66
CA GLY A 115 -15.22 -0.16 -17.61
C GLY A 115 -15.50 -1.61 -17.97
N LYS A 116 -15.85 -2.39 -16.95
CA LYS A 116 -16.05 -3.84 -17.02
C LYS A 116 -16.98 -4.28 -18.16
N LYS A 117 -18.08 -3.57 -18.41
CA LYS A 117 -19.07 -3.96 -19.44
C LYS A 117 -18.48 -3.97 -20.84
N PHE A 118 -17.69 -2.95 -21.19
CA PHE A 118 -17.00 -2.88 -22.47
C PHE A 118 -15.97 -4.01 -22.62
N ILE A 119 -15.14 -4.23 -21.60
CA ILE A 119 -14.08 -5.25 -21.68
C ILE A 119 -14.70 -6.64 -21.86
N GLN A 120 -15.82 -6.90 -21.17
CA GLN A 120 -16.57 -8.15 -21.29
C GLN A 120 -17.25 -8.30 -22.66
N SER A 121 -17.78 -7.22 -23.27
CA SER A 121 -18.32 -7.30 -24.64
C SER A 121 -17.25 -7.60 -25.68
N CYS A 122 -15.99 -7.28 -25.40
CA CYS A 122 -14.83 -7.68 -26.18
C CYS A 122 -14.30 -9.10 -25.87
N ASN A 123 -14.99 -9.89 -25.02
CA ASN A 123 -14.60 -11.24 -24.58
C ASN A 123 -13.22 -11.31 -23.90
N MET A 124 -12.89 -10.34 -23.05
CA MET A 124 -11.63 -10.31 -22.31
C MET A 124 -11.84 -10.31 -20.80
N SER A 125 -10.86 -10.81 -20.05
CA SER A 125 -10.84 -10.68 -18.58
C SER A 125 -10.67 -9.21 -18.20
N PRO A 126 -11.58 -8.60 -17.40
CA PRO A 126 -11.43 -7.23 -16.93
C PRO A 126 -10.12 -6.99 -16.17
N ASP A 127 -9.73 -7.95 -15.32
CA ASP A 127 -8.49 -7.88 -14.54
C ASP A 127 -7.25 -8.00 -15.44
N GLY A 128 -7.22 -9.00 -16.32
CA GLY A 128 -6.11 -9.18 -17.26
C GLY A 128 -5.94 -7.99 -18.19
N TYR A 129 -7.05 -7.38 -18.63
CA TYR A 129 -7.04 -6.15 -19.44
C TYR A 129 -6.46 -4.96 -18.66
N ALA A 130 -6.88 -4.76 -17.40
CA ALA A 130 -6.34 -3.71 -16.54
C ALA A 130 -4.83 -3.89 -16.30
N GLN A 131 -4.40 -5.12 -16.01
CA GLN A 131 -2.99 -5.48 -15.85
C GLN A 131 -2.17 -5.18 -17.11
N MET A 132 -2.70 -5.45 -18.31
CA MET A 132 -2.00 -5.11 -19.56
C MET A 132 -1.98 -3.61 -19.86
N ALA A 133 -3.01 -2.85 -19.48
CA ALA A 133 -2.96 -1.39 -19.57
C ALA A 133 -1.89 -0.81 -18.65
N ILE A 134 -1.78 -1.34 -17.42
CA ILE A 134 -0.74 -0.97 -16.44
C ILE A 134 0.65 -1.38 -16.95
N GLN A 135 0.80 -2.59 -17.52
CA GLN A 135 2.05 -3.08 -18.12
C GLN A 135 2.54 -2.14 -19.23
N LEU A 136 1.65 -1.74 -20.16
CA LEU A 136 1.98 -0.83 -21.26
C LEU A 136 2.33 0.58 -20.76
N ALA A 137 1.58 1.09 -19.77
CA ALA A 137 1.93 2.35 -19.13
C ALA A 137 3.32 2.30 -18.47
N ALA A 138 3.63 1.16 -17.83
CA ALA A 138 4.91 0.96 -17.16
C ALA A 138 6.06 0.81 -18.15
N SER A 139 5.89 0.07 -19.25
CA SER A 139 6.95 -0.05 -20.28
C SER A 139 7.32 1.30 -20.88
N ARG A 140 6.35 2.21 -21.02
CA ARG A 140 6.53 3.57 -21.57
C ARG A 140 7.15 4.57 -20.58
N THR A 141 6.94 4.39 -19.29
CA THR A 141 7.40 5.34 -18.25
C THR A 141 8.66 4.88 -17.53
N ILE A 142 8.82 3.56 -17.36
CA ILE A 142 9.94 2.94 -16.66
C ILE A 142 11.00 2.44 -17.65
N GLY A 143 10.58 1.96 -18.82
CA GLY A 143 11.43 1.26 -19.78
C GLY A 143 11.12 -0.24 -19.84
N THR A 144 11.80 -0.95 -20.74
CA THR A 144 11.62 -2.39 -20.99
C THR A 144 12.94 -3.13 -20.79
N PRO A 145 12.97 -4.31 -20.14
CA PRO A 145 11.82 -5.03 -19.55
C PRO A 145 11.32 -4.39 -18.25
N VAL A 146 10.02 -4.53 -17.98
CA VAL A 146 9.37 -4.10 -16.73
C VAL A 146 8.71 -5.27 -16.03
N MET A 147 8.90 -5.37 -14.71
CA MET A 147 8.37 -6.44 -13.87
C MET A 147 7.17 -5.97 -13.05
N VAL A 148 6.01 -6.57 -13.32
CA VAL A 148 4.74 -6.29 -12.64
C VAL A 148 4.30 -7.50 -11.84
N TYR A 149 4.01 -7.28 -10.56
CA TYR A 149 3.37 -8.25 -9.68
C TYR A 149 1.87 -8.04 -9.64
N GLY A 150 1.12 -9.13 -9.84
CA GLY A 150 -0.30 -9.22 -9.53
C GLY A 150 -0.52 -9.92 -8.19
N THR A 151 -1.68 -9.69 -7.58
CA THR A 151 -2.08 -10.37 -6.33
C THR A 151 -3.24 -11.31 -6.59
N ALA A 152 -3.22 -12.49 -5.96
CA ALA A 152 -4.30 -13.46 -6.04
C ALA A 152 -4.72 -13.90 -4.63
N SER A 153 -6.03 -13.96 -4.40
CA SER A 153 -6.59 -14.51 -3.16
C SER A 153 -6.41 -16.02 -3.13
N THR A 154 -5.91 -16.54 -2.01
CA THR A 154 -5.79 -17.99 -1.77
C THR A 154 -6.80 -18.47 -0.72
N ARG A 155 -7.85 -17.68 -0.44
CA ARG A 155 -8.86 -17.96 0.60
C ARG A 155 -9.66 -19.26 0.40
N GLN A 156 -9.52 -19.92 -0.75
CA GLN A 156 -10.07 -21.27 -0.96
C GLN A 156 -9.34 -22.35 -0.14
N PHE A 157 -8.10 -22.09 0.29
CA PHE A 157 -7.35 -22.96 1.18
C PHE A 157 -7.58 -22.58 2.66
N LEU A 158 -7.47 -23.55 3.56
CA LEU A 158 -7.52 -23.31 5.01
C LEU A 158 -6.43 -22.30 5.41
N HIS A 159 -6.81 -21.25 6.15
CA HIS A 159 -5.96 -20.09 6.50
C HIS A 159 -5.38 -19.30 5.31
N GLY A 160 -5.88 -19.55 4.09
CA GLY A 160 -5.47 -18.86 2.88
C GLY A 160 -5.68 -17.34 2.99
N ARG A 161 -4.66 -16.59 2.60
CA ARG A 161 -4.65 -15.12 2.55
C ARG A 161 -4.53 -14.67 1.09
N ALA A 162 -3.31 -14.33 0.68
CA ALA A 162 -2.99 -13.91 -0.67
C ALA A 162 -1.60 -14.39 -1.08
N THR A 163 -1.45 -14.66 -2.38
CA THR A 163 -0.17 -14.89 -3.03
C THR A 163 0.09 -13.83 -4.09
N VAL A 164 1.31 -13.81 -4.61
CA VAL A 164 1.75 -12.91 -5.69
C VAL A 164 2.04 -13.77 -6.92
N TYR A 165 1.67 -13.25 -8.09
CA TYR A 165 2.03 -13.82 -9.38
C TYR A 165 2.69 -12.75 -10.26
N TYR A 166 3.38 -13.19 -11.30
CA TYR A 166 3.98 -12.31 -12.29
C TYR A 166 2.93 -11.98 -13.35
N SER A 167 2.43 -10.75 -13.38
CA SER A 167 1.63 -10.27 -14.52
C SER A 167 2.52 -10.07 -15.75
N SER A 168 3.80 -9.78 -15.52
CA SER A 168 4.82 -9.78 -16.59
C SER A 168 5.11 -11.20 -17.08
N SER A 169 5.03 -11.39 -18.39
CA SER A 169 5.37 -12.61 -19.11
C SER A 169 6.02 -12.26 -20.45
N GLU A 170 6.56 -13.25 -21.17
CA GLU A 170 7.03 -13.04 -22.55
C GLU A 170 5.91 -12.50 -23.46
N ASP A 171 4.66 -12.92 -23.22
CA ASP A 171 3.49 -12.44 -23.95
C ASP A 171 3.19 -10.97 -23.63
N SER A 172 3.28 -10.56 -22.36
CA SER A 172 3.06 -9.16 -21.99
C SER A 172 4.16 -8.23 -22.51
N LEU A 173 5.41 -8.67 -22.50
CA LEU A 173 6.54 -7.91 -23.06
C LEU A 173 6.47 -7.82 -24.58
N SER A 174 6.08 -8.91 -25.26
CA SER A 174 5.86 -8.91 -26.70
C SER A 174 4.70 -8.00 -27.08
N PHE A 175 3.59 -8.07 -26.34
CA PHE A 175 2.47 -7.13 -26.48
C PHE A 175 2.93 -5.68 -26.39
N CYS A 176 3.69 -5.28 -25.36
CA CYS A 176 4.15 -3.90 -25.23
C CYS A 176 4.99 -3.46 -26.44
N ARG A 177 5.90 -4.32 -26.91
CA ARG A 177 6.73 -4.04 -28.09
C ARG A 177 5.89 -3.90 -29.36
N ASP A 178 4.98 -4.82 -29.60
CA ASP A 178 4.17 -4.86 -30.82
C ASP A 178 3.14 -3.71 -30.81
N PHE A 179 2.61 -3.34 -29.64
CA PHE A 179 1.65 -2.26 -29.50
C PHE A 179 2.25 -0.88 -29.80
N ASP A 180 3.49 -0.63 -29.37
CA ASP A 180 4.22 0.61 -29.64
C ASP A 180 4.99 0.60 -30.97
N SER A 181 5.04 -0.53 -31.67
CA SER A 181 5.66 -0.62 -32.99
C SER A 181 4.85 0.20 -34.02
N PRO A 182 5.51 1.08 -34.81
CA PRO A 182 4.87 1.74 -35.94
C PRO A 182 4.64 0.79 -37.12
N LEU A 183 5.28 -0.39 -37.12
CA LEU A 183 5.19 -1.39 -38.18
C LEU A 183 4.04 -2.38 -37.96
N SER A 184 3.53 -2.49 -36.73
CA SER A 184 2.48 -3.43 -36.40
C SER A 184 1.11 -2.89 -36.81
N SER A 185 0.37 -3.69 -37.55
CA SER A 185 -1.02 -3.45 -37.90
C SER A 185 -1.93 -3.49 -36.67
N ARG A 186 -3.13 -2.90 -36.79
CA ARG A 186 -4.15 -2.96 -35.72
C ARG A 186 -4.47 -4.41 -35.32
N ALA A 187 -4.55 -5.32 -36.29
CA ALA A 187 -4.85 -6.72 -36.04
C ALA A 187 -3.74 -7.43 -35.24
N GLU A 188 -2.46 -7.15 -35.55
CA GLU A 188 -1.33 -7.70 -34.79
C GLU A 188 -1.31 -7.16 -33.35
N LYS A 189 -1.59 -5.86 -33.17
CA LYS A 189 -1.71 -5.24 -31.84
C LYS A 189 -2.85 -5.84 -31.03
N GLU A 190 -4.01 -6.05 -31.65
CA GLU A 190 -5.16 -6.67 -31.00
C GLU A 190 -4.85 -8.12 -30.61
N GLN A 191 -4.22 -8.88 -31.51
CA GLN A 191 -3.87 -10.27 -31.27
C GLN A 191 -2.88 -10.42 -30.12
N SER A 192 -1.83 -9.59 -30.10
CA SER A 192 -0.83 -9.62 -29.01
C SER A 192 -1.44 -9.22 -27.68
N LEU A 193 -2.30 -8.19 -27.64
CA LEU A 193 -3.06 -7.81 -26.45
C LEU A 193 -3.92 -8.97 -25.93
N ARG A 194 -4.74 -9.58 -26.79
CA ARG A 194 -5.62 -10.70 -26.40
C ARG A 194 -4.83 -11.86 -25.83
N LYS A 195 -3.70 -12.20 -26.45
CA LYS A 195 -2.79 -13.26 -25.97
C LYS A 195 -2.25 -12.93 -24.58
N ALA A 196 -1.77 -11.71 -24.37
CA ALA A 196 -1.21 -11.28 -23.10
C ALA A 196 -2.27 -11.20 -21.98
N VAL A 197 -3.48 -10.76 -22.29
CA VAL A 197 -4.61 -10.75 -21.34
C VAL A 197 -5.00 -12.16 -20.91
N GLU A 198 -5.10 -13.10 -21.85
CA GLU A 198 -5.44 -14.49 -21.51
C GLU A 198 -4.31 -15.14 -20.71
N ARG A 199 -3.05 -14.88 -21.05
CA ARG A 199 -1.89 -15.36 -20.28
C ARG A 199 -1.92 -14.83 -18.84
N CYS A 200 -2.11 -13.54 -18.65
CA CYS A 200 -2.20 -12.92 -17.32
C CYS A 200 -3.34 -13.52 -16.48
N LYS A 201 -4.50 -13.77 -17.10
CA LYS A 201 -5.63 -14.44 -16.44
C LYS A 201 -5.28 -15.87 -16.02
N GLN A 202 -4.62 -16.65 -16.89
CA GLN A 202 -4.18 -18.01 -16.55
C GLN A 202 -3.21 -18.01 -15.37
N ASP A 203 -2.25 -17.09 -15.36
CA ASP A 203 -1.29 -16.94 -14.25
C ASP A 203 -1.99 -16.54 -12.95
N ALA A 204 -2.96 -15.62 -12.99
CA ALA A 204 -3.77 -15.24 -11.83
C ALA A 204 -4.60 -16.42 -11.26
N VAL A 205 -5.22 -17.22 -12.14
CA VAL A 205 -6.00 -18.41 -11.74
C VAL A 205 -5.08 -19.47 -11.14
N SER A 206 -3.94 -19.73 -11.79
CA SER A 206 -2.91 -20.65 -11.29
C SER A 206 -2.45 -20.24 -9.88
N ALA A 207 -2.20 -18.95 -9.68
CA ALA A 207 -1.81 -18.39 -8.40
C ALA A 207 -2.89 -18.52 -7.33
N ALA A 208 -4.15 -18.23 -7.67
CA ALA A 208 -5.28 -18.43 -6.76
C ALA A 208 -5.39 -19.89 -6.31
N ASN A 209 -5.06 -20.84 -7.19
CA ASN A 209 -4.99 -22.28 -6.95
C ASN A 209 -3.69 -22.74 -6.25
N GLY A 210 -2.89 -21.82 -5.72
CA GLY A 210 -1.70 -22.16 -4.92
C GLY A 210 -0.50 -22.61 -5.73
N LEU A 211 -0.51 -22.43 -7.05
CA LEU A 211 0.58 -22.87 -7.94
C LEU A 211 1.60 -21.74 -8.24
N ALA A 212 1.46 -20.58 -7.61
CA ALA A 212 2.44 -19.50 -7.73
C ALA A 212 3.73 -19.81 -6.95
N VAL A 213 4.86 -19.61 -7.63
CA VAL A 213 6.20 -19.97 -7.11
C VAL A 213 6.68 -19.02 -6.01
N TYR A 214 6.20 -17.77 -5.97
CA TYR A 214 6.72 -16.73 -5.08
C TYR A 214 6.65 -17.12 -3.60
N ARG A 215 5.48 -17.56 -3.13
CA ARG A 215 5.28 -17.94 -1.71
C ARG A 215 5.97 -19.25 -1.36
N MET A 216 6.06 -20.18 -2.31
CA MET A 216 6.83 -21.42 -2.13
C MET A 216 8.31 -21.10 -1.89
N VAL A 217 8.92 -20.27 -2.75
CA VAL A 217 10.33 -19.88 -2.58
C VAL A 217 10.54 -19.07 -1.31
N TYR A 218 9.63 -18.17 -0.97
CA TYR A 218 9.69 -17.45 0.31
C TYR A 218 9.70 -18.41 1.51
N GLY A 219 8.82 -19.43 1.52
CA GLY A 219 8.78 -20.44 2.57
C GLY A 219 10.09 -21.26 2.66
N LEU A 220 10.64 -21.68 1.52
CA LEU A 220 11.92 -22.38 1.47
C LEU A 220 13.07 -21.52 2.02
N LEU A 221 13.08 -20.22 1.70
CA LEU A 221 14.08 -19.29 2.23
C LEU A 221 13.91 -19.05 3.73
N SER A 222 12.69 -18.95 4.24
CA SER A 222 12.43 -18.82 5.68
C SER A 222 12.96 -20.03 6.45
N ILE A 223 12.65 -21.26 5.99
CA ILE A 223 13.15 -22.49 6.61
C ILE A 223 14.68 -22.53 6.58
N ALA A 224 15.29 -22.20 5.43
CA ALA A 224 16.74 -22.17 5.32
C ALA A 224 17.40 -21.16 6.29
N LEU A 225 16.77 -20.01 6.53
CA LEU A 225 17.24 -19.03 7.51
C LEU A 225 17.09 -19.54 8.94
N ASP A 226 15.95 -20.12 9.28
CA ASP A 226 15.67 -20.63 10.63
C ASP A 226 16.61 -21.80 11.00
N ASP A 227 16.95 -22.65 10.02
CA ASP A 227 17.84 -23.81 10.19
C ASP A 227 19.34 -23.46 10.02
N GLY A 228 19.68 -22.19 9.76
CA GLY A 228 21.06 -21.76 9.53
C GLY A 228 21.70 -22.31 8.25
N ILE A 229 20.89 -22.73 7.28
CA ILE A 229 21.34 -23.22 5.97
C ILE A 229 21.85 -22.02 5.14
N PRO A 230 23.07 -22.07 4.59
CA PRO A 230 23.59 -21.00 3.75
C PRO A 230 22.69 -20.74 2.52
N ILE A 231 22.15 -19.52 2.44
CA ILE A 231 21.33 -19.10 1.30
C ILE A 231 22.19 -19.03 0.03
N HIS A 232 21.79 -19.77 -0.99
CA HIS A 232 22.46 -19.80 -2.30
C HIS A 232 22.56 -18.38 -2.90
N PRO A 233 23.72 -17.99 -3.50
CA PRO A 233 23.93 -16.63 -4.02
C PRO A 233 22.84 -16.12 -4.97
N PHE A 234 22.21 -17.02 -5.73
CA PHE A 234 21.06 -16.69 -6.59
C PHE A 234 19.96 -15.91 -5.86
N PHE A 235 19.57 -16.35 -4.66
CA PHE A 235 18.48 -15.72 -3.89
C PHE A 235 18.88 -14.42 -3.20
N LYS A 236 20.18 -14.10 -3.18
CA LYS A 236 20.71 -12.82 -2.70
C LYS A 236 20.83 -11.80 -3.83
N HIS A 237 20.66 -12.23 -5.09
CA HIS A 237 20.81 -11.36 -6.23
C HIS A 237 19.65 -10.36 -6.32
N ARG A 238 19.96 -9.10 -6.66
CA ARG A 238 18.98 -7.99 -6.71
C ARG A 238 17.78 -8.21 -7.64
N VAL A 239 17.90 -9.12 -8.60
CA VAL A 239 16.85 -9.47 -9.56
C VAL A 239 15.83 -10.41 -8.94
N PHE A 240 16.22 -11.15 -7.90
CA PHE A 240 15.30 -12.01 -7.18
C PHE A 240 14.39 -11.17 -6.28
N GLY A 241 13.07 -11.23 -6.53
CA GLY A 241 12.06 -10.65 -5.65
C GLY A 241 11.74 -9.17 -5.87
N ARG A 242 12.49 -8.42 -6.69
CA ARG A 242 12.22 -7.00 -6.92
C ARG A 242 11.34 -6.77 -8.15
N ALA A 243 10.11 -6.29 -7.93
CA ALA A 243 9.25 -5.78 -8.99
C ALA A 243 9.40 -4.27 -9.15
N ASP A 244 9.23 -3.78 -10.38
CA ASP A 244 9.13 -2.35 -10.67
C ASP A 244 7.79 -1.77 -10.21
N LEU A 245 6.75 -2.61 -10.20
CA LEU A 245 5.47 -2.26 -9.63
C LEU A 245 4.65 -3.47 -9.16
N THR A 246 3.77 -3.22 -8.19
CA THR A 246 2.72 -4.15 -7.77
C THR A 246 1.36 -3.57 -8.16
N ALA A 247 0.52 -4.37 -8.81
CA ALA A 247 -0.81 -4.02 -9.26
C ALA A 247 -1.86 -4.99 -8.68
N SER A 248 -2.82 -4.47 -7.93
CA SER A 248 -3.81 -5.27 -7.21
C SER A 248 -5.23 -4.76 -7.45
N GLN A 249 -6.12 -5.65 -7.86
CA GLN A 249 -7.53 -5.35 -7.94
C GLN A 249 -8.17 -5.33 -6.54
N VAL A 250 -9.09 -4.39 -6.31
CA VAL A 250 -10.08 -4.43 -5.23
C VAL A 250 -11.48 -4.41 -5.83
N ASN A 251 -12.42 -5.14 -5.21
CA ASN A 251 -13.80 -5.23 -5.65
C ASN A 251 -14.72 -4.48 -4.67
N LEU A 252 -14.66 -3.15 -4.69
CA LEU A 252 -15.55 -2.31 -3.89
C LEU A 252 -16.87 -2.09 -4.64
N GLN A 253 -17.98 -2.11 -3.90
CA GLN A 253 -19.32 -1.91 -4.47
C GLN A 253 -19.63 -0.44 -4.78
N CYS A 254 -18.87 0.49 -4.18
CA CYS A 254 -18.92 1.92 -4.45
C CYS A 254 -17.85 2.36 -5.46
N ASP A 255 -17.96 3.60 -5.93
CA ASP A 255 -16.99 4.25 -6.81
C ASP A 255 -15.80 4.79 -5.99
N GLY A 256 -15.13 3.87 -5.29
CA GLY A 256 -13.96 4.15 -4.47
C GLY A 256 -12.77 3.26 -4.83
N CYS A 257 -11.59 3.64 -4.35
CA CYS A 257 -10.38 2.83 -4.35
C CYS A 257 -9.59 3.10 -3.06
N THR A 258 -8.55 2.32 -2.81
CA THR A 258 -7.64 2.51 -1.67
C THR A 258 -6.21 2.67 -2.18
N PHE A 259 -5.27 2.81 -1.26
CA PHE A 259 -3.84 2.87 -1.54
C PHE A 259 -3.13 1.83 -0.67
N ALA A 260 -1.99 1.37 -1.16
CA ALA A 260 -0.97 0.77 -0.32
C ALA A 260 0.35 1.48 -0.58
N ASN A 261 1.28 1.39 0.36
CA ASN A 261 2.64 1.89 0.14
C ASN A 261 3.36 0.98 -0.86
N PRO A 262 4.31 1.51 -1.65
CA PRO A 262 5.12 0.69 -2.55
C PRO A 262 5.89 -0.38 -1.78
N SER A 263 5.91 -1.60 -2.33
CA SER A 263 6.55 -2.77 -1.71
C SER A 263 8.08 -2.64 -1.64
N PHE A 264 8.67 -1.86 -2.55
CA PHE A 264 10.11 -1.68 -2.68
C PHE A 264 10.48 -0.20 -2.93
N PRO A 265 11.67 0.24 -2.52
CA PRO A 265 12.21 1.53 -2.95
C PRO A 265 12.26 1.63 -4.48
N GLY A 266 11.77 2.74 -5.02
CA GLY A 266 11.74 3.01 -6.46
C GLY A 266 10.71 2.19 -7.25
N SER A 267 9.71 1.61 -6.59
CA SER A 267 8.58 0.91 -7.22
C SER A 267 7.28 1.70 -7.16
N TYR A 268 6.34 1.37 -8.05
CA TYR A 268 4.95 1.82 -7.92
C TYR A 268 4.09 0.78 -7.19
N MET A 269 3.05 1.26 -6.52
CA MET A 269 1.89 0.46 -6.14
C MET A 269 0.66 1.01 -6.86
N VAL A 270 -0.11 0.10 -7.45
CA VAL A 270 -1.35 0.40 -8.15
C VAL A 270 -2.44 -0.45 -7.54
N ILE A 271 -3.39 0.18 -6.86
CA ILE A 271 -4.64 -0.47 -6.50
C ILE A 271 -5.71 0.00 -7.48
N TYR A 272 -6.54 -0.90 -7.99
CA TYR A 272 -7.59 -0.52 -8.93
C TYR A 272 -8.92 -1.20 -8.64
N ASN A 273 -10.01 -0.46 -8.87
CA ASN A 273 -11.38 -0.92 -8.81
C ASN A 273 -12.02 -0.79 -10.19
N ILE A 274 -12.49 -1.90 -10.76
CA ILE A 274 -13.12 -1.92 -12.08
C ILE A 274 -14.63 -1.86 -11.91
N ARG A 275 -15.24 -0.74 -12.31
CA ARG A 275 -16.68 -0.50 -12.27
C ARG A 275 -17.30 -0.83 -13.62
N PRO A 276 -18.64 -0.88 -13.73
CA PRO A 276 -19.30 -1.18 -15.01
C PRO A 276 -18.88 -0.27 -16.16
N GLU A 277 -18.74 1.04 -15.91
CA GLU A 277 -18.45 2.07 -16.92
C GLU A 277 -17.20 2.90 -16.61
N SER A 278 -16.42 2.55 -15.58
CA SER A 278 -15.22 3.30 -15.20
C SER A 278 -14.17 2.41 -14.53
N PHE A 279 -12.96 2.96 -14.39
CA PHE A 279 -11.94 2.44 -13.47
C PHE A 279 -11.62 3.51 -12.42
N ILE A 280 -11.35 3.09 -11.19
CA ILE A 280 -10.75 3.95 -10.17
C ILE A 280 -9.39 3.37 -9.79
N PHE A 281 -8.34 4.19 -9.88
CA PHE A 281 -6.96 3.85 -9.55
C PHE A 281 -6.53 4.61 -8.30
N GLY A 282 -5.86 3.92 -7.39
CA GLY A 282 -5.06 4.48 -6.31
C GLY A 282 -3.59 4.18 -6.60
N LEU A 283 -2.83 5.22 -6.91
CA LEU A 283 -1.42 5.14 -7.26
C LEU A 283 -0.56 5.59 -6.08
N SER A 284 0.56 4.94 -5.87
CA SER A 284 1.60 5.45 -4.99
C SER A 284 3.01 5.09 -5.46
N CYS A 285 3.99 5.93 -5.13
CA CYS A 285 5.42 5.68 -5.31
C CYS A 285 6.23 6.51 -4.31
N SER A 286 7.48 6.17 -4.10
CA SER A 286 8.35 6.91 -3.18
C SER A 286 8.81 8.25 -3.74
N LYS A 287 8.73 9.32 -2.94
CA LYS A 287 9.16 10.69 -3.33
C LYS A 287 10.68 10.78 -3.53
N SER A 288 11.44 9.93 -2.85
CA SER A 288 12.91 9.83 -2.92
C SER A 288 13.40 9.30 -4.27
N PHE A 289 12.49 8.87 -5.15
CA PHE A 289 12.78 8.39 -6.50
C PHE A 289 12.06 9.31 -7.50
N PRO A 290 12.61 10.50 -7.81
CA PRO A 290 11.92 11.52 -8.62
C PRO A 290 11.61 11.07 -10.06
N GLU A 291 12.26 10.01 -10.55
CA GLU A 291 11.93 9.32 -11.79
C GLU A 291 10.60 8.55 -11.72
N ARG A 292 10.11 8.27 -10.50
CA ARG A 292 8.81 7.68 -10.20
C ARG A 292 7.85 8.78 -9.76
N ASN A 293 6.94 9.15 -10.65
CA ASN A 293 5.93 10.18 -10.39
C ASN A 293 4.52 9.64 -10.65
N THR A 294 3.59 9.87 -9.73
CA THR A 294 2.22 9.32 -9.83
C THR A 294 1.40 10.00 -10.92
N THR A 295 1.58 11.31 -11.13
CA THR A 295 0.88 12.05 -12.19
C THR A 295 1.29 11.57 -13.59
N LYS A 296 2.60 11.47 -13.86
CA LYS A 296 3.10 10.93 -15.14
C LYS A 296 2.61 9.51 -15.39
N PHE A 297 2.56 8.68 -14.34
CA PHE A 297 2.10 7.31 -14.47
C PHE A 297 0.59 7.23 -14.68
N LYS A 298 -0.20 8.09 -14.03
CA LYS A 298 -1.63 8.27 -14.28
C LYS A 298 -1.90 8.62 -15.74
N ASP A 299 -1.15 9.57 -16.31
CA ASP A 299 -1.32 9.98 -17.71
C ASP A 299 -0.98 8.84 -18.68
N ALA A 300 0.06 8.06 -18.35
CA ALA A 300 0.42 6.87 -19.13
C ALA A 300 -0.66 5.77 -19.08
N ILE A 301 -1.29 5.54 -17.91
CA ILE A 301 -2.41 4.60 -17.75
C ILE A 301 -3.63 5.08 -18.55
N GLU A 302 -3.98 6.36 -18.47
CA GLU A 302 -5.10 6.95 -19.21
C GLU A 302 -4.90 6.80 -20.73
N LYS A 303 -3.68 7.11 -21.21
CA LYS A 303 -3.31 6.93 -22.61
C LYS A 303 -3.39 5.46 -23.03
N ALA A 304 -2.81 4.55 -22.24
CA ALA A 304 -2.86 3.11 -22.51
C ALA A 304 -4.32 2.63 -22.60
N LEU A 305 -5.16 2.90 -21.60
CA LEU A 305 -6.58 2.50 -21.61
C LEU A 305 -7.33 3.06 -22.84
N THR A 306 -7.05 4.29 -23.24
CA THR A 306 -7.69 4.90 -24.42
C THR A 306 -7.30 4.15 -25.70
N GLU A 307 -6.01 3.93 -25.92
CA GLU A 307 -5.51 3.25 -27.12
C GLU A 307 -5.91 1.76 -27.15
N LEU A 308 -5.93 1.07 -26.00
CA LEU A 308 -6.40 -0.31 -25.92
C LEU A 308 -7.86 -0.43 -26.36
N ARG A 309 -8.72 0.52 -25.95
CA ARG A 309 -10.11 0.56 -26.40
C ARG A 309 -10.17 0.73 -27.92
N GLU A 310 -9.47 1.71 -28.47
CA GLU A 310 -9.45 1.96 -29.92
C GLU A 310 -8.96 0.74 -30.70
N CYS A 311 -7.99 0.01 -30.15
CA CYS A 311 -7.47 -1.21 -30.76
C CYS A 311 -8.55 -2.30 -30.87
N VAL A 312 -9.34 -2.53 -29.81
CA VAL A 312 -10.29 -3.66 -29.74
C VAL A 312 -11.75 -3.32 -30.07
N ASP A 313 -12.08 -2.04 -30.22
CA ASP A 313 -13.45 -1.60 -30.50
C ASP A 313 -13.86 -1.96 -31.94
N LYS A 314 -14.84 -2.85 -32.07
CA LYS A 314 -15.32 -3.37 -33.36
C LYS A 314 -16.14 -2.35 -34.16
N CYS A 315 -16.50 -1.21 -33.57
CA CYS A 315 -17.36 -0.20 -34.20
C CYS A 315 -16.60 0.82 -35.08
N ARG A 316 -15.36 0.52 -35.48
CA ARG A 316 -14.59 1.27 -36.47
C ARG A 316 -13.92 0.34 -37.48
#